data_AF-A0A3B0XCP6-F1
#
_entry.id   AF-A0A3B0XCP6-F1
#
_cell.length_a   1.000
_cell.length_b   1.000
_cell.length_c   1.000
_cell.angle_alpha   90.00
_cell.angle_beta   90.00
_cell.angle_gamma   90.00
#
_symmetry.space_group_name_H-M   'P 1'
#
loop_
_entity.id
_entity.type
_entity.pdbx_description
1 polymer ?
#
loop_
_entity_poly.entity_id
_entity_poly.type
_entity_poly.pdbx_seq_one_letter_code
_entity_poly.pdbx_strand_id
1 'polypeptide(L)'
;MHRFHSKPHLTYHCFSRCVRRAFLCGLDGLTQISYEHRKQWLEDRVYTASTAFALDLCTYAIMSNHYHVVLHVNKPQADAWDMDEIINRWHMLYKGN
;
A
#
# COMPACT_ATOMS: atom_id res chain seq x y z
N MET A 1 -36.23 -12.43 14.81
CA MET A 1 -34.88 -12.17 15.35
C MET A 1 -33.88 -12.29 14.20
N HIS A 2 -33.65 -11.21 13.46
CA HIS A 2 -32.69 -11.22 12.35
C HIS A 2 -31.27 -11.20 12.94
N ARG A 3 -30.54 -12.32 12.79
CA ARG A 3 -29.09 -12.33 13.02
C ARG A 3 -28.45 -11.46 11.92
N PHE A 4 -28.07 -10.24 12.28
CA PHE A 4 -27.05 -9.51 11.54
C PHE A 4 -25.78 -10.36 11.59
N HIS A 5 -25.49 -11.07 10.50
CA HIS A 5 -24.17 -11.63 10.31
C HIS A 5 -23.27 -10.45 9.94
N SER A 6 -22.58 -9.88 10.92
CA SER A 6 -21.43 -9.02 10.64
C SER A 6 -20.40 -9.89 9.94
N LYS A 7 -20.30 -9.79 8.61
CA LYS A 7 -19.14 -10.32 7.90
C LYS A 7 -17.91 -9.66 8.54
N PRO A 8 -16.88 -10.40 8.97
CA PRO A 8 -15.66 -9.77 9.44
C PRO A 8 -15.10 -8.94 8.29
N HIS A 9 -15.07 -7.62 8.48
CA HIS A 9 -14.32 -6.73 7.59
C HIS A 9 -12.84 -7.03 7.86
N LEU A 10 -12.26 -7.88 7.01
CA LEU A 10 -10.88 -8.30 7.11
C LEU A 10 -9.99 -7.10 6.77
N THR A 11 -9.54 -6.39 7.81
CA THR A 11 -8.71 -5.19 7.70
C THR A 11 -7.32 -5.50 8.22
N TYR A 12 -6.31 -5.24 7.40
CA TYR A 12 -4.91 -5.48 7.70
C TYR A 12 -4.21 -4.17 7.99
N HIS A 13 -3.53 -4.10 9.13
CA HIS A 13 -2.55 -3.05 9.41
C HIS A 13 -1.16 -3.58 9.08
N CYS A 14 -0.61 -3.11 7.96
CA CYS A 14 0.74 -3.48 7.53
C CYS A 14 1.68 -2.31 7.78
N PHE A 15 2.91 -2.61 8.17
CA PHE A 15 3.94 -1.60 8.33
C PHE A 15 5.30 -2.18 7.98
N SER A 16 6.19 -1.31 7.51
CA SER A 16 7.59 -1.66 7.27
C SER A 16 8.47 -0.50 7.69
N ARG A 17 9.66 -0.81 8.20
CA ARG A 17 10.61 0.16 8.71
C ARG A 17 12.00 -0.06 8.14
N CYS A 18 12.67 1.04 7.84
CA CYS A 18 14.10 1.06 7.62
C CYS A 18 14.84 0.85 8.95
N VAL A 19 15.98 0.16 8.85
CA VAL A 19 16.92 -0.05 9.95
C VAL A 19 18.28 0.53 9.57
N ARG A 20 19.24 0.53 10.51
CA ARG A 20 20.63 0.98 10.27
C ARG A 20 20.72 2.41 9.68
N ARG A 21 19.87 3.32 10.15
CA ARG A 21 19.82 4.73 9.70
C ARG A 21 19.55 4.93 8.21
N ALA A 22 18.92 3.96 7.55
CA ALA A 22 18.29 4.22 6.26
C ALA A 22 17.00 5.05 6.47
N PHE A 23 16.73 5.96 5.53
CA PHE A 23 15.56 6.83 5.53
C PHE A 23 14.74 6.58 4.27
N LEU A 24 13.43 6.43 4.44
CA LEU A 24 12.45 6.45 3.35
C LEU A 24 12.34 7.88 2.79
N CYS A 25 12.21 8.85 3.69
CA CYS A 25 12.11 10.28 3.39
C CYS A 25 12.60 11.10 4.60
N GLY A 26 12.42 12.42 4.59
CA GLY A 26 12.85 13.30 5.68
C GLY A 26 14.32 13.70 5.65
N LEU A 27 14.71 14.51 6.62
CA LEU A 27 16.06 15.05 6.78
C LEU A 27 16.92 14.12 7.65
N ASP A 28 18.08 13.69 7.15
CA ASP A 28 19.09 13.06 7.99
C ASP A 28 19.82 14.13 8.83
N GLY A 29 19.59 14.14 10.14
CA GLY A 29 20.17 15.12 11.04
C GLY A 29 21.71 15.12 11.10
N LEU A 30 22.39 14.05 10.66
CA LEU A 30 23.85 13.98 10.68
C LEU A 30 24.49 14.45 9.38
N THR A 31 23.96 14.04 8.24
CA THR A 31 24.49 14.45 6.92
C THR A 31 23.85 15.72 6.38
N GLN A 32 22.73 16.17 6.98
CA GLN A 32 21.89 17.26 6.51
C GLN A 32 21.29 17.03 5.11
N ILE A 33 21.30 15.79 4.62
CA ILE A 33 20.69 15.43 3.34
C ILE A 33 19.19 15.23 3.53
N SER A 34 18.39 15.89 2.71
CA SER A 34 16.94 15.70 2.67
C SER A 34 16.53 14.67 1.62
N TYR A 35 15.81 13.66 2.07
CA TYR A 35 15.17 12.64 1.24
C TYR A 35 13.67 12.86 1.07
N GLU A 36 13.15 14.03 1.48
CA GLU A 36 11.70 14.31 1.49
C GLU A 36 11.05 14.19 0.10
N HIS A 37 11.82 14.45 -0.96
CA HIS A 37 11.40 14.26 -2.36
C HIS A 37 10.90 12.84 -2.67
N ARG A 38 11.24 11.82 -1.85
CA ARG A 38 10.80 10.43 -2.02
C ARG A 38 9.40 10.17 -1.47
N LYS A 39 8.88 11.05 -0.62
CA LYS A 39 7.60 10.82 0.06
C LYS A 39 6.44 10.66 -0.92
N GLN A 40 6.34 11.55 -1.91
CA GLN A 40 5.30 11.45 -2.94
C GLN A 40 5.42 10.14 -3.72
N TRP A 41 6.64 9.74 -4.09
CA TRP A 41 6.85 8.47 -4.77
C TRP A 41 6.41 7.26 -3.93
N LEU A 42 6.60 7.29 -2.60
CA LEU A 42 6.08 6.26 -1.70
C LEU A 42 4.54 6.25 -1.67
N GLU A 43 3.91 7.42 -1.56
CA GLU A 43 2.44 7.56 -1.57
C GLU A 43 1.84 7.00 -2.86
N ASP A 44 2.39 7.40 -4.01
CA ASP A 44 1.96 6.94 -5.33
C ASP A 44 2.14 5.43 -5.47
N ARG A 45 3.24 4.87 -4.94
CA ARG A 45 3.50 3.43 -4.99
C ARG A 45 2.53 2.64 -4.12
N VAL A 46 2.19 3.12 -2.92
CA VAL A 46 1.16 2.52 -2.05
C VAL A 46 -0.20 2.53 -2.75
N TYR A 47 -0.58 3.65 -3.35
CA TYR A 47 -1.84 3.76 -4.09
C TYR A 47 -1.90 2.83 -5.30
N THR A 48 -0.83 2.81 -6.11
CA THR A 48 -0.72 1.95 -7.30
C THR A 48 -0.80 0.47 -6.90
N ALA A 49 -0.08 0.07 -5.85
CA ALA A 49 -0.08 -1.32 -5.39
C ALA A 49 -1.45 -1.75 -4.85
N SER A 50 -2.10 -0.89 -4.05
CA SER A 50 -3.44 -1.17 -3.53
C SER A 50 -4.45 -1.37 -4.66
N THR A 51 -4.39 -0.49 -5.68
CA THR A 51 -5.23 -0.57 -6.87
C THR A 51 -4.99 -1.85 -7.67
N ALA A 52 -3.73 -2.22 -7.89
CA ALA A 52 -3.37 -3.42 -8.67
C ALA A 52 -3.88 -4.73 -8.01
N PHE A 53 -4.02 -4.77 -6.69
CA PHE A 53 -4.36 -5.99 -5.94
C PHE A 53 -5.79 -6.05 -5.37
N ALA A 54 -6.72 -5.20 -5.85
CA ALA A 54 -8.10 -5.11 -5.34
C ALA A 54 -8.13 -4.86 -3.83
N LEU A 55 -7.33 -3.89 -3.38
CA LEU A 55 -7.27 -3.48 -2.00
C LEU A 55 -7.82 -2.06 -1.86
N ASP A 56 -8.73 -1.88 -0.92
CA ASP A 56 -9.13 -0.55 -0.48
C ASP A 56 -8.07 -0.03 0.51
N LEU A 57 -7.41 1.07 0.16
CA LEU A 57 -6.50 1.77 1.06
C LEU A 57 -7.31 2.64 2.02
N CYS A 58 -7.61 2.11 3.21
CA CYS A 58 -8.44 2.81 4.19
C CYS A 58 -7.74 4.01 4.80
N THR A 59 -6.45 3.87 5.13
CA THR A 59 -5.61 4.94 5.63
C THR A 59 -4.13 4.58 5.50
N TYR A 60 -3.26 5.59 5.52
CA TYR A 60 -1.81 5.41 5.53
C TYR A 60 -1.14 6.52 6.34
N ALA A 61 0.07 6.23 6.82
CA ALA A 61 0.97 7.20 7.42
C ALA A 61 2.39 6.90 6.96
N ILE A 62 3.06 7.89 6.35
CA ILE A 62 4.46 7.79 5.92
C ILE A 62 5.31 8.71 6.79
N MET A 63 6.31 8.12 7.43
CA MET A 63 7.29 8.77 8.28
C MET A 63 8.69 8.57 7.68
N SER A 64 9.67 9.30 8.22
CA SER A 64 11.03 9.33 7.68
C SER A 64 11.71 7.96 7.60
N ASN A 65 11.38 7.03 8.50
CA ASN A 65 12.01 5.71 8.57
C ASN A 65 11.03 4.53 8.55
N HIS A 66 9.72 4.77 8.41
CA HIS A 66 8.74 3.70 8.31
C HIS A 66 7.42 4.21 7.72
N TYR A 67 6.59 3.29 7.28
CA TYR A 67 5.22 3.58 6.87
C TYR A 67 4.25 2.58 7.50
N HIS A 68 3.01 3.02 7.67
CA HIS A 68 1.87 2.22 8.06
C HIS A 68 0.80 2.33 6.97
N VAL A 69 0.16 1.22 6.63
CA VAL A 69 -1.01 1.18 5.73
C VAL A 69 -2.09 0.31 6.35
N VAL A 70 -3.33 0.73 6.19
CA VAL A 70 -4.51 -0.03 6.57
C VAL A 70 -5.25 -0.40 5.30
N LEU A 71 -5.37 -1.71 5.06
CA LEU A 71 -5.85 -2.28 3.81
C LEU A 71 -7.06 -3.18 4.07
N HIS A 72 -8.06 -3.10 3.20
CA HIS A 72 -9.16 -4.04 3.17
C HIS A 72 -9.15 -4.81 1.84
N VAL A 73 -9.37 -6.12 1.90
CA VAL A 73 -9.44 -6.95 0.68
C VAL A 73 -10.81 -6.77 0.04
N ASN A 74 -10.86 -6.10 -1.11
CA ASN A 74 -12.08 -5.90 -1.87
C ASN A 74 -12.38 -7.15 -2.72
N LYS A 75 -12.83 -8.21 -2.04
CA LYS A 75 -13.16 -9.49 -2.67
C LYS A 75 -14.18 -9.36 -3.82
N PRO A 76 -15.27 -8.56 -3.70
CA PRO A 76 -16.20 -8.37 -4.81
C PRO A 76 -15.54 -7.78 -6.06
N GLN A 77 -14.59 -6.85 -5.90
CA GLN A 77 -13.84 -6.29 -7.03
C GLN A 77 -12.92 -7.35 -7.66
N ALA A 78 -12.17 -8.09 -6.84
CA ALA A 78 -11.28 -9.14 -7.31
C ALA A 78 -12.04 -10.26 -8.06
N ASP A 79 -13.19 -10.69 -7.52
CA ASP A 79 -14.03 -11.73 -8.11
C ASP A 79 -14.69 -11.27 -9.43
N ALA A 80 -14.73 -9.96 -9.70
CA ALA A 80 -15.30 -9.40 -10.92
C ALA A 80 -14.29 -9.24 -12.07
N TRP A 81 -12.99 -9.44 -11.83
CA TRP A 81 -11.97 -9.34 -12.86
C TRP A 81 -11.89 -10.62 -13.69
N ASP A 82 -11.78 -10.44 -15.00
CA ASP A 82 -11.38 -11.51 -15.91
C ASP A 82 -9.85 -11.66 -15.95
N MET A 83 -9.39 -12.66 -16.69
CA MET A 83 -7.96 -12.96 -16.80
C MET A 83 -7.17 -11.81 -17.44
N ASP A 84 -7.73 -11.12 -18.43
CA ASP A 84 -7.06 -10.02 -19.11
C ASP A 84 -6.87 -8.83 -18.16
N GLU A 85 -7.89 -8.50 -17.37
CA GLU A 85 -7.81 -7.46 -16.34
C GLU A 85 -6.80 -7.84 -15.23
N ILE A 86 -6.77 -9.10 -14.80
CA ILE A 86 -5.77 -9.59 -13.84
C ILE A 86 -4.35 -9.38 -14.39
N ILE A 87 -4.11 -9.72 -15.66
CA ILE A 87 -2.81 -9.54 -16.33
C ILE A 87 -2.45 -8.06 -16.44
N ASN A 88 -3.38 -7.21 -16.89
CA ASN A 88 -3.17 -5.77 -17.02
C ASN A 88 -2.81 -5.13 -15.67
N ARG A 89 -3.50 -5.52 -14.59
CA ARG A 89 -3.20 -5.03 -13.24
C ARG A 89 -1.87 -5.51 -12.71
N TRP A 90 -1.50 -6.76 -12.96
CA TRP A 90 -0.16 -7.26 -12.64
C TRP A 90 0.92 -6.41 -13.35
N HIS A 91 0.68 -6.03 -14.59
CA HIS A 91 1.58 -5.17 -15.36
C HIS A 91 1.70 -3.72 -14.87
N MET A 92 0.76 -3.23 -14.05
CA MET A 92 0.93 -1.94 -13.37
C MET A 92 2.13 -1.93 -12.42
N LEU A 93 2.51 -3.10 -11.89
CA LEU A 93 3.57 -3.22 -10.88
C LEU A 93 4.83 -3.89 -11.41
N TYR A 94 4.69 -4.82 -12.35
CA TYR A 94 5.75 -5.70 -12.82
C TYR A 94 5.82 -5.71 -14.34
N LYS A 95 7.03 -5.60 -14.88
CA LYS A 95 7.23 -5.83 -16.32
C LYS A 95 7.04 -7.32 -16.60
N GLY A 96 6.17 -7.65 -17.56
CA GLY A 96 6.06 -9.01 -18.07
C GLY A 96 7.40 -9.41 -18.69
N ASN A 97 7.95 -10.53 -18.25
CA ASN A 97 9.08 -11.18 -18.90
C ASN A 97 8.55 -12.30 -19.76
#